data_AF-A0A7C2SG56-F1
#
_entry.id   AF-A0A7C2SG56-F1
#
_cell.length_a   1.000
_cell.length_b   1.000
_cell.length_c   1.000
_cell.angle_alpha   90.00
_cell.angle_beta   90.00
_cell.angle_gamma   90.00
#
_symmetry.space_group_name_H-M   'P 1'
#
loop_
_entity.id
_entity.type
_entity.pdbx_description
1 polymer ?
#
loop_
_entity_poly.entity_id
_entity_poly.type
_entity_poly.pdbx_seq_one_letter_code
_entity_poly.pdbx_strand_id
1 'polypeptide(L)' 'MAKKEKNIIWIAVKVERGFPAKVKVFHRERTALAQESSWRKNMNLDYDDAGVFEVPLEDNDPPLESI' A
#
# COMPACT_ATOMS: atom_id res chain seq x y z
N MET A 1 -17.38 -0.30 -26.90
CA MET A 1 -17.15 -0.98 -25.60
C MET A 1 -16.22 -0.10 -24.78
N ALA A 2 -16.73 0.56 -23.73
CA ALA A 2 -15.90 1.40 -22.88
C ALA A 2 -14.98 0.50 -22.05
N LYS A 3 -13.67 0.58 -22.28
CA LYS A 3 -12.68 -0.13 -21.49
C LYS A 3 -12.68 0.55 -20.12
N LYS A 4 -13.33 -0.05 -19.13
CA LYS A 4 -13.30 0.44 -17.75
C LYS A 4 -11.84 0.40 -17.32
N GLU A 5 -11.17 1.55 -17.28
CA GLU A 5 -9.81 1.62 -16.79
C GLU A 5 -9.86 1.19 -15.33
N LYS A 6 -9.23 0.04 -15.02
CA LYS A 6 -9.11 -0.42 -13.64
C LYS A 6 -8.32 0.63 -12.89
N ASN A 7 -8.99 1.40 -12.05
CA ASN A 7 -8.35 2.39 -11.22
C ASN A 7 -7.63 1.64 -10.11
N ILE A 8 -6.32 1.52 -10.22
CA ILE A 8 -5.49 0.74 -9.30
C ILE A 8 -4.69 1.72 -8.44
N ILE A 9 -4.70 1.49 -7.13
CA ILE A 9 -3.78 2.15 -6.20
C ILE A 9 -2.80 1.13 -5.62
N TRP A 10 -1.67 1.65 -5.17
CA TRP A 10 -0.57 0.87 -4.63
C TRP A 10 -0.33 1.31 -3.19
N ILE A 11 -0.36 0.37 -2.26
CA ILE A 11 -0.18 0.65 -0.83
C ILE A 11 1.16 0.08 -0.39
N ALA A 12 2.02 0.94 0.14
CA ALA A 12 3.23 0.50 0.84
C ALA A 12 2.95 0.47 2.34
N VAL A 13 3.19 -0.67 2.98
CA VAL A 13 3.02 -0.88 4.43
C VAL A 13 4.39 -1.14 5.05
N LYS A 14 4.66 -0.50 6.18
CA LYS A 14 5.80 -0.78 7.06
C LYS A 14 5.26 -1.36 8.37
N VAL A 15 5.74 -2.53 8.73
CA VAL A 15 5.48 -3.21 10.00
C VAL A 15 6.75 -3.14 10.84
N GLU A 16 6.63 -2.68 12.07
CA GLU A 16 7.72 -2.69 13.05
C GLU A 16 7.30 -3.55 14.23
N ARG A 17 8.07 -4.60 14.55
CA ARG A 17 7.79 -5.53 15.66
C ARG A 17 6.36 -6.10 15.66
N GLY A 18 5.84 -6.42 14.47
CA GLY A 18 4.51 -7.00 14.29
C GLY A 18 3.35 -6.00 14.25
N PHE A 19 3.60 -4.69 14.35
CA PHE A 19 2.56 -3.66 14.26
C PHE A 19 2.71 -2.78 13.01
N PRO A 20 1.61 -2.42 12.31
CA PRO A 20 1.67 -1.45 11.23
C PRO A 20 2.14 -0.09 11.75
N ALA A 21 3.38 0.27 11.42
CA ALA A 21 3.98 1.53 11.84
C ALA A 21 3.69 2.66 10.85
N LYS A 22 3.66 2.35 9.54
CA LYS A 22 3.37 3.32 8.47
C LYS A 22 2.60 2.68 7.33
N VAL A 23 1.68 3.44 6.77
CA VAL A 23 0.95 3.10 5.54
C VAL A 23 0.99 4.31 4.61
N LYS A 24 1.32 4.09 3.33
CA LYS A 24 1.30 5.12 2.30
C LYS A 24 0.64 4.62 1.03
N VAL A 25 -0.21 5.45 0.43
CA VAL A 25 -0.94 5.16 -0.81
C VAL A 25 -0.29 5.91 -1.98
N PHE A 26 -0.19 5.24 -3.12
CA PHE A 26 0.42 5.75 -4.34
C PHE A 26 -0.44 5.40 -5.55
N HIS A 27 -0.49 6.31 -6.54
CA HIS A 27 -1.10 6.02 -7.84
C HIS A 27 -0.18 5.26 -8.80
N ARG A 28 1.09 5.10 -8.45
CA ARG A 28 2.10 4.46 -9.31
C ARG A 28 2.86 3.39 -8.51
N GLU A 29 2.95 2.19 -9.08
CA GLU A 29 3.70 1.06 -8.51
C GLU A 29 5.15 1.44 -8.19
N ARG A 30 5.85 2.04 -9.16
CA ARG A 30 7.26 2.41 -9.03
C ARG A 30 7.53 3.31 -7.82
N THR A 31 6.59 4.20 -7.49
CA THR A 31 6.75 5.07 -6.31
C THR A 31 6.51 4.32 -5.00
N ALA A 32 5.58 3.37 -4.99
CA ALA A 32 5.35 2.51 -3.84
C ALA A 32 6.56 1.60 -3.56
N LEU A 33 7.12 0.97 -4.61
CA LEU A 33 8.34 0.17 -4.53
C LEU A 33 9.54 0.99 -4.06
N ALA A 34 9.72 2.21 -4.59
CA ALA A 34 10.80 3.09 -4.15
C ALA A 34 10.66 3.48 -2.67
N GLN A 35 9.42 3.68 -2.19
CA GLN A 35 9.16 3.97 -0.78
C GLN A 35 9.47 2.77 0.11
N GLU A 36 9.06 1.56 -0.28
CA GLU A 36 9.35 0.32 0.43
C GLU A 36 10.86 0.07 0.52
N SER A 37 11.58 0.21 -0.60
CA SER A 37 13.03 0.08 -0.63
C SER A 37 13.72 1.13 0.23
N SER A 38 13.17 2.35 0.30
CA SER A 38 13.66 3.39 1.19
C SER A 38 13.45 3.04 2.67
N TRP A 39 12.39 2.31 3.04
CA TRP A 39 12.18 1.86 4.41
C TRP A 39 13.14 0.73 4.77
N ARG A 40 13.30 -0.25 3.88
CA ARG A 40 14.20 -1.39 4.10
C ARG A 40 15.63 -0.98 4.45
N LYS A 41 16.12 0.15 3.92
CA LYS A 41 17.46 0.68 4.22
C LYS A 41 17.73 0.91 5.71
N ASN A 42 16.69 1.13 6.52
CA ASN A 42 16.81 1.49 7.93
C ASN A 42 15.96 0.57 8.83
N MET A 43 15.65 -0.64 8.39
CA MET A 43 14.82 -1.60 9.13
C MET A 43 15.67 -2.70 9.76
N ASN A 44 15.21 -3.21 10.91
CA ASN A 44 15.74 -4.43 11.47
C ASN A 44 14.98 -5.63 10.86
N LEU A 45 15.58 -6.30 9.88
CA LEU A 45 14.92 -7.37 9.11
C LEU A 45 14.53 -8.60 9.95
N ASP A 46 15.05 -8.73 11.17
CA ASP A 46 14.67 -9.83 12.08
C ASP A 46 13.30 -9.58 12.74
N TYR A 47 12.85 -8.31 12.79
CA TYR A 47 11.65 -7.89 13.54
C TYR A 47 10.69 -7.01 12.75
N ASP A 48 11.16 -6.38 11.68
CA ASP A 48 10.43 -5.43 10.87
C ASP A 48 10.20 -6.00 9.48
N ASP A 49 9.05 -5.67 8.89
CA ASP A 49 8.72 -6.07 7.52
C ASP A 49 8.11 -4.90 6.75
N ALA A 50 8.23 -4.94 5.43
CA ALA A 50 7.65 -3.95 4.54
C ALA A 50 7.14 -4.63 3.28
N GLY A 51 6.03 -4.14 2.75
CA GLY A 51 5.39 -4.74 1.58
C GLY A 51 4.67 -3.70 0.74
N VAL A 52 4.52 -4.01 -0.55
CA VAL A 52 3.72 -3.24 -1.49
C VAL A 52 2.57 -4.12 -1.98
N PHE A 53 1.36 -3.58 -1.94
CA PHE A 53 0.13 -4.27 -2.32
C PHE A 53 -0.60 -3.49 -3.40
N GLU A 54 -1.07 -4.20 -4.42
CA GLU A 54 -1.97 -3.68 -5.44
C GLU A 54 -3.42 -3.74 -4.91
N VAL A 55 -4.14 -2.62 -4.96
CA VAL A 55 -5.55 -2.56 -4.56
C VAL A 55 -6.36 -1.99 -5.72
N PRO A 56 -7.28 -2.78 -6.31
CA PRO A 56 -8.23 -2.25 -7.27
C PRO A 56 -9.24 -1.37 -6.53
N LEU A 57 -9.42 -0.14 -6.99
CA LEU A 57 -10.54 0.69 -6.58
C LEU A 57 -11.76 0.25 -7.38
N GLU A 58 -12.74 -0.33 -6.70
CA GLU A 58 -14.07 -0.49 -7.27
C GLU A 58 -14.83 0.83 -7.14
N ASP A 59 -15.54 1.26 -8.19
CA ASP A 59 -16.39 2.45 -8.13
C ASP A 59 -17.59 2.31 -7.15
N ASN A 60 -17.68 1.21 -6.40
CA ASN A 60 -18.82 0.80 -5.57
C ASN A 60 -18.42 0.47 -4.13
N ASP A 61 -17.38 1.08 -3.56
CA ASP A 61 -17.23 1.04 -2.10
C ASP A 61 -18.33 1.91 -1.48
N PRO A 62 -19.33 1.35 -0.76
CA PRO A 62 -20.21 2.17 0.04
C PRO A 62 -19.36 2.95 1.07
N PRO A 63 -19.74 4.18 1.42
CA PRO A 63 -19.02 4.95 2.42
C PRO A 63 -18.90 4.11 3.70
N LEU A 64 -17.67 4.05 4.24
CA LEU A 64 -17.39 3.48 5.56
C LEU A 64 -18.03 4.38 6.64
N GLU A 65 -19.36 4.42 6.70
CA GLU A 65 -20.10 4.99 7.80
C GLU A 65 -20.72 3.87 8.66
N SER A 66 -20.20 3.84 9.90
CA SER A 66 -20.94 3.59 11.14
C SER A 66 -21.42 2.17 11.40
N ILE A 67 -20.55 1.39 12.06
CA ILE A 67 -20.97 0.43 13.09
C ILE A 67 -21.02 1.18 14.42
#